data_AF-A0A3D5W3W9-F1
#
_entry.id   AF-A0A3D5W3W9-F1
#
_cell.length_a   1.000
_cell.length_b   1.000
_cell.length_c   1.000
_cell.angle_alpha   90.00
_cell.angle_beta   90.00
_cell.angle_gamma   90.00
#
_symmetry.space_group_name_H-M   'P 1'
#
loop_
_entity.id
_entity.type
_entity.pdbx_description
1 polymer ?
#
loop_
_entity_poly.entity_id
_entity_poly.type
_entity_poly.pdbx_seq_one_letter_code
_entity_poly.pdbx_strand_id
1 'polypeptide(L)'
;EGFEVESGEFKLKGYDGPTLECDKCGAEMQLKTGRFGKYFGCTAETCKNTRKLLRNGEPAPPKADPIPMPDLRCEKVDDYYLLRDGASGIFLAASQFPRNRETRAPLVHEVVSVADQLDPKHRYLATAPAQDAKGNPAQIRYSRKTREQYVMTESGGKATGWKAFYRNGAWEITEKAAAARKTTRKKAKATKTVKKKSTDKRLGTPSTTY
;
A
#
# COMPACT_ATOMS: atom_id res chain seq x y z
N GLU A 1 2.19 -44.75 19.43
CA GLU A 1 2.34 -43.54 18.59
C GLU A 1 3.74 -43.56 18.01
N GLY A 2 3.90 -43.56 16.68
CA GLY A 2 5.21 -43.73 16.06
C GLY A 2 5.35 -42.82 14.85
N PHE A 3 6.47 -42.10 14.79
CA PHE A 3 6.97 -41.45 13.59
C PHE A 3 8.30 -42.11 13.23
N GLU A 4 8.61 -42.15 11.93
CA GLU A 4 9.89 -42.64 11.41
C GLU A 4 10.64 -41.45 10.78
N VAL A 5 11.91 -41.28 11.14
CA VAL A 5 12.75 -40.18 10.65
C VAL A 5 13.71 -40.74 9.61
N GLU A 6 13.53 -40.35 8.35
CA GLU A 6 14.45 -40.70 7.27
C GLU A 6 15.67 -39.76 7.30
N SER A 7 16.87 -40.33 7.42
CA SER A 7 18.12 -39.58 7.35
C SER A 7 18.69 -39.67 5.93
N GLY A 8 18.93 -38.53 5.28
CA GLY A 8 19.43 -38.48 3.92
C GLY A 8 19.69 -37.04 3.45
N GLU A 9 20.28 -36.90 2.26
CA GLU A 9 20.47 -35.60 1.62
C GLU A 9 19.28 -35.32 0.69
N PHE A 10 18.43 -34.37 1.08
CA PHE A 10 17.23 -34.03 0.34
C PHE A 10 17.42 -32.70 -0.39
N LYS A 11 17.37 -32.71 -1.73
CA LYS A 11 17.34 -31.47 -2.51
C LYS A 11 15.96 -30.82 -2.41
N LEU A 12 15.87 -29.72 -1.67
CA LEU A 12 14.66 -28.90 -1.60
C LEU A 12 14.27 -28.40 -3.00
N LYS A 13 13.05 -28.73 -3.45
CA LYS A 13 12.51 -28.32 -4.76
C LYS A 13 12.40 -26.78 -4.79
N GLY A 14 13.34 -26.11 -5.46
CA GLY A 14 13.40 -24.65 -5.56
C GLY A 14 14.79 -24.03 -5.43
N TYR A 15 15.83 -24.82 -5.14
CA TYR A 15 17.22 -24.39 -4.98
C TYR A 15 18.01 -24.45 -6.30
N ASP A 16 17.58 -23.70 -7.32
CA ASP A 16 18.33 -23.54 -8.58
C ASP A 16 18.25 -22.10 -9.08
N GLY A 17 18.11 -21.16 -8.14
CA GLY A 17 18.08 -19.74 -8.42
C GLY A 17 19.48 -19.13 -8.26
N PRO A 18 19.75 -18.00 -8.92
CA PRO A 18 20.98 -17.24 -8.68
C PRO A 18 21.13 -16.91 -7.20
N THR A 19 22.36 -16.73 -6.73
CA THR A 19 22.66 -16.19 -5.40
C THR A 19 23.15 -14.75 -5.52
N LEU A 20 23.01 -13.98 -4.45
CA LEU A 20 23.49 -12.60 -4.39
C LEU A 20 24.04 -12.27 -3.01
N GLU A 21 24.90 -11.26 -2.92
CA GLU A 21 25.47 -10.82 -1.66
C GLU A 21 24.49 -9.96 -0.85
N CYS A 22 24.40 -10.19 0.46
CA CYS A 22 23.54 -9.43 1.34
C CYS A 22 24.08 -8.04 1.62
N ASP A 23 23.26 -7.01 1.38
CA ASP A 23 23.60 -5.60 1.61
C ASP A 23 23.85 -5.25 3.09
N LYS A 24 23.42 -6.09 4.03
CA LYS A 24 23.55 -5.82 5.48
C LYS A 24 24.70 -6.55 6.15
N CYS A 25 25.04 -7.76 5.72
CA CYS A 25 26.02 -8.60 6.39
C CYS A 25 27.05 -9.25 5.47
N GLY A 26 26.98 -9.04 4.15
CA GLY A 26 27.90 -9.65 3.17
C GLY A 26 27.71 -11.16 2.95
N ALA A 27 26.86 -11.82 3.74
CA ALA A 27 26.57 -13.24 3.55
C ALA A 27 25.78 -13.50 2.27
N GLU A 28 25.80 -14.74 1.79
CA GLU A 28 25.03 -15.15 0.62
C GLU A 28 23.51 -15.00 0.87
N MET A 29 22.77 -14.62 -0.16
CA MET A 29 21.32 -14.65 -0.20
C MET A 29 20.85 -15.60 -1.30
N GLN A 30 19.90 -16.46 -0.94
CA GLN A 30 19.39 -17.51 -1.81
C GLN A 30 17.93 -17.28 -2.16
N LEU A 31 17.53 -17.72 -3.36
CA LEU A 31 16.16 -17.59 -3.82
C LEU A 31 15.23 -18.56 -3.08
N LYS A 32 14.32 -18.01 -2.28
CA LYS A 32 13.30 -18.74 -1.52
C LYS A 32 11.91 -18.42 -2.07
N THR A 33 10.98 -19.35 -1.89
CA THR A 33 9.56 -19.15 -2.25
C THR A 33 8.74 -19.01 -0.97
N GLY A 34 8.03 -17.88 -0.83
CA GLY A 34 7.14 -17.63 0.32
C GLY A 34 5.73 -17.25 -0.13
N ARG A 35 4.85 -16.93 0.84
CA ARG A 35 3.44 -16.56 0.59
C ARG A 35 3.24 -15.36 -0.35
N PHE A 36 4.24 -14.49 -0.44
CA PHE A 36 4.20 -13.27 -1.25
C PHE A 36 4.95 -13.42 -2.59
N GLY A 37 5.33 -14.64 -2.96
CA GLY A 37 6.13 -14.95 -4.14
C GLY A 37 7.58 -15.28 -3.82
N LYS A 38 8.42 -15.31 -4.86
CA LYS A 38 9.85 -15.57 -4.77
C LYS A 38 10.61 -14.34 -4.23
N TYR A 39 11.59 -14.55 -3.37
CA TYR A 39 12.44 -13.51 -2.79
C TYR A 39 13.82 -14.08 -2.45
N PHE A 40 14.85 -13.24 -2.42
CA PHE A 40 16.15 -13.61 -1.90
C PHE A 40 16.15 -13.46 -0.38
N GLY A 41 16.47 -14.51 0.35
CA GLY A 41 16.63 -14.49 1.80
C GLY A 41 18.08 -14.74 2.18
N CYS A 42 18.60 -13.97 3.12
CA CYS A 42 19.95 -14.18 3.65
C CYS A 42 20.08 -15.59 4.25
N THR A 43 21.25 -16.20 4.09
CA THR A 43 21.60 -17.51 4.65
C THR A 43 22.09 -17.42 6.09
N ALA A 44 22.61 -16.26 6.51
CA ALA A 44 23.06 -16.04 7.88
C ALA A 44 21.88 -16.02 8.87
N GLU A 45 21.93 -16.85 9.91
CA GLU A 45 20.85 -16.99 10.90
C GLU A 45 20.60 -15.71 11.70
N THR A 46 21.64 -14.90 11.88
CA THR A 46 21.58 -13.61 12.58
C THR A 46 20.96 -12.50 11.71
N CYS A 47 20.84 -12.69 10.39
CA CYS A 47 20.39 -11.68 9.45
C CYS A 47 19.01 -12.01 8.86
N LYS A 48 18.00 -11.23 9.25
CA LYS A 48 16.62 -11.36 8.73
C LYS A 48 16.38 -10.59 7.42
N ASN A 49 17.45 -10.17 6.73
CA ASN A 49 17.32 -9.35 5.54
C ASN A 49 16.75 -10.16 4.35
N THR A 50 15.89 -9.52 3.57
CA THR A 50 15.24 -10.12 2.40
C THR A 50 15.14 -9.11 1.26
N ARG A 51 15.41 -9.57 0.03
CA ARG A 51 15.28 -8.76 -1.19
C ARG A 51 14.23 -9.35 -2.11
N LYS A 52 13.37 -8.51 -2.66
CA LYS A 52 12.26 -8.96 -3.51
C LYS A 52 12.78 -9.29 -4.90
N LEU A 53 12.32 -10.40 -5.49
CA LEU A 53 12.51 -10.67 -6.91
C LEU A 53 11.52 -9.81 -7.72
N LEU A 54 12.03 -8.98 -8.63
CA LEU A 54 11.19 -8.19 -9.53
C LEU A 54 10.63 -9.07 -10.65
N ARG A 55 9.61 -8.59 -11.35
CA ARG A 55 8.94 -9.34 -12.43
C ARG A 55 9.86 -9.58 -13.63
N ASN A 56 10.90 -8.77 -13.80
CA ASN A 56 11.94 -8.93 -14.83
C ASN A 56 13.01 -9.99 -14.44
N GLY A 57 12.94 -10.58 -13.25
CA GLY A 57 13.91 -11.58 -12.79
C GLY A 57 15.13 -11.01 -12.05
N GLU A 58 15.23 -9.69 -11.91
CA GLU A 58 16.33 -9.05 -11.18
C GLU A 58 15.98 -8.85 -9.69
N PRO A 59 16.99 -8.83 -8.78
CA PRO A 59 16.77 -8.45 -7.40
C PRO A 59 16.40 -6.96 -7.30
N ALA A 60 15.44 -6.63 -6.45
CA ALA A 60 15.12 -5.24 -6.15
C ALA A 60 16.34 -4.52 -5.53
N PRO A 61 16.51 -3.21 -5.82
CA PRO A 61 17.52 -2.39 -5.17
C PRO A 61 17.45 -2.44 -3.64
N PRO A 62 18.54 -2.07 -2.93
CA PRO A 62 18.56 -2.14 -1.48
C PRO A 62 17.47 -1.23 -0.94
N LYS A 63 16.70 -1.73 0.02
CA LYS A 63 15.68 -0.90 0.66
C LYS A 63 16.37 0.01 1.65
N ALA A 64 16.04 1.31 1.62
CA ALA A 64 16.39 2.19 2.71
C ALA A 64 15.73 1.70 4.01
N ASP A 65 16.43 1.89 5.13
CA ASP A 65 15.87 1.55 6.43
C ASP A 65 14.68 2.49 6.75
N PRO A 66 13.60 1.98 7.38
CA PRO A 66 12.48 2.82 7.78
C PRO A 66 12.89 3.91 8.76
N ILE A 67 12.36 5.12 8.59
CA ILE A 67 12.64 6.27 9.47
C ILE A 67 11.54 6.37 10.52
N PRO A 68 11.85 6.24 11.83
CA PRO A 68 10.87 6.43 12.91
C PRO A 68 10.42 7.89 13.02
N MET A 69 9.10 8.11 13.13
CA MET A 69 8.51 9.42 13.39
C MET A 69 7.64 9.36 14.66
N PRO A 70 8.24 9.25 15.86
CA PRO A 70 7.52 9.04 17.11
C PRO A 70 6.53 10.17 17.44
N ASP A 71 6.82 11.39 17.00
CA ASP A 71 5.94 12.56 17.19
C ASP A 71 4.64 12.45 16.37
N LEU A 72 4.60 11.58 15.37
CA LEU A 72 3.49 11.44 14.45
C LEU A 72 2.63 10.23 14.80
N ARG A 73 1.59 10.47 15.59
CA ARG A 73 0.67 9.43 16.08
C ARG A 73 -0.27 8.95 14.97
N CYS A 74 -0.62 7.67 15.00
CA CYS A 74 -1.62 7.09 14.12
C CYS A 74 -3.03 7.60 14.45
N GLU A 75 -3.92 7.59 13.47
CA GLU A 75 -5.30 8.09 13.60
C GLU A 75 -6.23 7.08 14.29
N LYS A 76 -6.05 5.77 14.04
CA LYS A 76 -7.01 4.73 14.46
C LYS A 76 -6.50 3.85 15.58
N VAL A 77 -5.20 3.87 15.85
CA VAL A 77 -4.53 2.97 16.80
C VAL A 77 -3.55 3.77 17.66
N ASP A 78 -3.33 3.33 18.90
CA ASP A 78 -2.28 3.89 19.76
C ASP A 78 -0.90 3.37 19.30
N ASP A 79 -0.37 4.06 18.29
CA ASP A 79 0.91 3.76 17.64
C ASP A 79 1.48 5.06 17.04
N TYR A 80 2.70 5.00 16.52
CA TYR A 80 3.31 6.09 15.75
C TYR A 80 3.66 5.62 14.34
N TYR A 81 3.88 6.57 13.44
CA TYR A 81 4.22 6.27 12.05
C TYR A 81 5.73 6.05 11.84
N LEU A 82 6.04 5.09 10.97
CA LEU A 82 7.33 4.91 10.31
C LEU A 82 7.20 5.42 8.87
N LEU A 83 8.15 6.26 8.43
CA LEU A 83 8.30 6.60 7.03
C LEU A 83 9.07 5.49 6.32
N ARG A 84 8.45 4.86 5.31
CA ARG A 84 8.98 3.71 4.57
C ARG A 84 9.14 4.04 3.11
N ASP A 85 10.21 3.53 2.50
CA ASP A 85 10.40 3.54 1.05
C ASP A 85 9.80 2.27 0.43
N GLY A 86 8.88 2.46 -0.53
CA GLY A 86 8.19 1.40 -1.22
C GLY A 86 8.28 1.52 -2.74
N ALA A 87 7.73 0.53 -3.44
CA ALA A 87 7.71 0.52 -4.92
C ALA A 87 6.87 1.67 -5.54
N SER A 88 6.08 2.38 -4.75
CA SER A 88 5.31 3.56 -5.16
C SER A 88 5.80 4.81 -4.42
N GLY A 89 7.09 4.86 -4.09
CA GLY A 89 7.70 5.94 -3.32
C GLY A 89 7.46 5.82 -1.82
N ILE A 90 7.75 6.92 -1.12
CA ILE A 90 7.66 7.00 0.34
C ILE A 90 6.21 7.08 0.84
N PHE A 91 5.94 6.43 1.97
CA PHE A 91 4.64 6.42 2.64
C PHE A 91 4.81 6.24 4.15
N LEU A 92 3.81 6.67 4.92
CA LEU A 92 3.75 6.43 6.36
C LEU A 92 3.01 5.12 6.64
N ALA A 93 3.54 4.33 7.56
CA ALA A 93 2.92 3.10 8.04
C ALA A 93 3.04 2.99 9.56
N ALA A 94 2.05 2.41 10.22
CA ALA A 94 2.10 2.17 11.67
C ALA A 94 3.34 1.34 12.06
N SER A 95 3.93 1.64 13.22
CA SER A 95 5.17 1.01 13.68
C SER A 95 5.03 -0.50 13.87
N GLN A 96 3.88 -0.94 14.41
CA GLN A 96 3.61 -2.34 14.75
C GLN A 96 3.02 -3.16 13.59
N PHE A 97 3.33 -2.84 12.33
CA PHE A 97 2.99 -3.71 11.21
C PHE A 97 3.59 -5.13 11.43
N PRO A 98 2.85 -6.23 11.21
CA PRO A 98 1.58 -6.36 10.50
C PRO A 98 0.32 -6.31 11.38
N ARG A 99 0.45 -6.07 12.69
CA ARG A 99 -0.66 -5.96 13.65
C ARG A 99 -1.50 -4.72 13.33
N ASN A 100 -0.83 -3.58 13.20
CA ASN A 100 -1.44 -2.33 12.77
C ASN A 100 -1.20 -2.12 11.28
N ARG A 101 -2.28 -2.03 10.48
CA ARG A 101 -2.23 -1.89 9.01
C ARG A 101 -2.59 -0.49 8.53
N GLU A 102 -2.45 0.50 9.40
CA GLU A 102 -2.68 1.89 9.06
C GLU A 102 -1.53 2.41 8.19
N THR A 103 -1.88 3.05 7.08
CA THR A 103 -0.94 3.68 6.16
C THR A 103 -1.54 4.94 5.59
N ARG A 104 -0.74 5.99 5.39
CA ARG A 104 -1.17 7.21 4.71
C ARG A 104 -0.03 7.86 3.92
N ALA A 105 -0.39 8.84 3.10
CA ALA A 105 0.58 9.71 2.45
C ALA A 105 1.20 10.66 3.50
N PRO A 106 2.53 10.86 3.50
CA PRO A 106 3.17 11.87 4.31
C PRO A 106 2.85 13.27 3.75
N LEU A 107 2.73 14.23 4.65
CA LEU A 107 2.68 15.64 4.33
C LEU A 107 4.09 16.15 4.07
N VAL A 108 4.23 17.16 3.24
CA VAL A 108 5.54 17.73 2.89
C VAL A 108 6.25 18.26 4.15
N HIS A 109 5.53 19.00 5.02
CA HIS A 109 6.12 19.52 6.25
C HIS A 109 6.57 18.43 7.24
N GLU A 110 5.93 17.24 7.21
CA GLU A 110 6.37 16.08 8.00
C GLU A 110 7.67 15.50 7.44
N VAL A 111 7.84 15.49 6.12
CA VAL A 111 9.05 14.97 5.48
C VAL A 111 10.25 15.92 5.66
N VAL A 112 9.99 17.23 5.75
CA VAL A 112 11.03 18.24 6.01
C VAL A 112 11.78 17.97 7.32
N SER A 113 11.10 17.53 8.38
CA SER A 113 11.75 17.28 9.68
C SER A 113 12.74 16.11 9.66
N VAL A 114 12.61 15.22 8.67
CA VAL A 114 13.45 14.02 8.50
C VAL A 114 14.24 14.05 7.20
N ALA A 115 14.36 15.22 6.56
CA ALA A 115 14.93 15.36 5.21
C ALA A 115 16.36 14.78 5.09
N ASP A 116 17.19 14.95 6.11
CA ASP A 116 18.57 14.47 6.11
C ASP A 116 18.68 12.94 6.18
N GLN A 117 17.67 12.29 6.77
CA GLN A 117 17.60 10.82 6.90
C GLN A 117 17.03 10.14 5.65
N LEU A 118 16.42 10.90 4.73
CA LEU A 118 15.89 10.36 3.49
C LEU A 118 17.02 9.82 2.60
N ASP A 119 16.71 8.71 1.93
CA ASP A 119 17.48 8.23 0.79
C ASP A 119 17.73 9.39 -0.19
N PRO A 120 18.97 9.58 -0.69
CA PRO A 120 19.31 10.67 -1.60
C PRO A 120 18.32 10.85 -2.77
N LYS A 121 17.74 9.76 -3.27
CA LYS A 121 16.77 9.81 -4.38
C LYS A 121 15.46 10.49 -4.02
N HIS A 122 15.12 10.59 -2.74
CA HIS A 122 13.85 11.13 -2.23
C HIS A 122 13.99 12.51 -1.56
N ARG A 123 15.21 13.01 -1.36
CA ARG A 123 15.47 14.30 -0.68
C ARG A 123 14.76 15.48 -1.31
N TYR A 124 14.57 15.45 -2.64
CA TYR A 124 13.85 16.51 -3.36
C TYR A 124 12.40 16.69 -2.89
N LEU A 125 11.79 15.67 -2.27
CA LEU A 125 10.42 15.76 -1.74
C LEU A 125 10.30 16.74 -0.57
N ALA A 126 11.38 16.93 0.20
CA ALA A 126 11.42 17.90 1.29
C ALA A 126 11.47 19.35 0.77
N THR A 127 11.81 19.57 -0.49
CA THR A 127 11.83 20.92 -1.11
C THR A 127 10.50 21.29 -1.77
N ALA A 128 9.51 20.40 -1.72
CA ALA A 128 8.21 20.65 -2.32
C ALA A 128 7.47 21.81 -1.63
N PRO A 129 6.55 22.50 -2.33
CA PRO A 129 5.69 23.46 -1.67
C PRO A 129 4.84 22.76 -0.61
N ALA A 130 4.92 23.24 0.64
CA ALA A 130 4.29 22.59 1.78
C ALA A 130 2.76 22.77 1.85
N GLN A 131 2.23 23.77 1.15
CA GLN A 131 0.82 24.12 1.14
C GLN A 131 0.45 24.83 -0.17
N ASP A 132 -0.85 24.85 -0.50
CA ASP A 132 -1.37 25.67 -1.59
C ASP A 132 -1.63 27.13 -1.17
N ALA A 133 -2.08 27.97 -2.11
CA ALA A 133 -2.40 29.37 -1.86
C ALA A 133 -3.54 29.59 -0.83
N LYS A 134 -4.31 28.55 -0.50
CA LYS A 134 -5.38 28.58 0.52
C LYS A 134 -4.94 28.00 1.86
N GLY A 135 -3.66 27.64 1.99
CA GLY A 135 -3.10 27.03 3.20
C GLY A 135 -3.47 25.56 3.41
N ASN A 136 -4.00 24.86 2.38
CA ASN A 136 -4.22 23.42 2.53
C ASN A 136 -2.85 22.70 2.48
N PRO A 137 -2.58 21.76 3.40
CA PRO A 137 -1.30 21.06 3.44
C PRO A 137 -1.12 20.16 2.21
N ALA A 138 0.09 20.17 1.66
CA ALA A 138 0.48 19.34 0.54
C ALA A 138 0.89 17.95 1.04
N GLN A 139 0.31 16.92 0.42
CA GLN A 139 0.64 15.52 0.65
C GLN A 139 1.40 14.95 -0.53
N ILE A 140 2.38 14.10 -0.24
CA ILE A 140 3.18 13.42 -1.26
C ILE A 140 2.42 12.19 -1.77
N ARG A 141 2.26 12.11 -3.08
CA ARG A 141 1.55 11.05 -3.79
C ARG A 141 2.44 10.45 -4.87
N TYR A 142 2.04 9.29 -5.37
CA TYR A 142 2.68 8.62 -6.49
C TYR A 142 1.71 8.43 -7.64
N SER A 143 2.11 8.86 -8.82
CA SER A 143 1.35 8.67 -10.05
C SER A 143 1.76 7.35 -10.69
N ARG A 144 0.85 6.36 -10.73
CA ARG A 144 1.12 5.09 -11.42
C ARG A 144 1.26 5.25 -12.93
N LYS A 145 0.64 6.30 -13.51
CA LYS A 145 0.68 6.58 -14.95
C LYS A 145 2.04 7.09 -15.38
N THR A 146 2.58 8.05 -14.63
CA THR A 146 3.88 8.68 -14.92
C THR A 146 5.04 8.06 -14.13
N ARG A 147 4.74 7.15 -13.20
CA ARG A 147 5.69 6.44 -12.32
C ARG A 147 6.60 7.39 -11.54
N GLU A 148 6.03 8.47 -11.05
CA GLU A 148 6.77 9.51 -10.33
C GLU A 148 5.99 9.99 -9.10
N GLN A 149 6.71 10.59 -8.15
CA GLN A 149 6.07 11.26 -7.01
C GLN A 149 5.77 12.73 -7.35
N TYR A 150 4.63 13.18 -6.84
CA TYR A 150 4.13 14.54 -6.99
C TYR A 150 3.45 14.94 -5.69
N VAL A 151 3.26 16.23 -5.47
CA VAL A 151 2.49 16.73 -4.33
C VAL A 151 1.13 17.22 -4.77
N MET A 152 0.14 17.11 -3.90
CA MET A 152 -1.20 17.65 -4.12
C MET A 152 -1.82 18.08 -2.81
N THR A 153 -2.82 18.94 -2.85
CA THR A 153 -3.61 19.28 -1.65
C THR A 153 -4.99 18.64 -1.69
N GLU A 154 -5.52 18.32 -0.52
CA GLU A 154 -6.89 17.87 -0.32
C GLU A 154 -7.59 18.80 0.68
N SER A 155 -8.90 18.98 0.51
CA SER A 155 -9.76 19.71 1.44
C SER A 155 -11.04 18.91 1.67
N GLY A 156 -11.35 18.60 2.92
CA GLY A 156 -12.48 17.73 3.27
C GLY A 156 -12.41 16.34 2.62
N GLY A 157 -11.20 15.77 2.49
CA GLY A 157 -10.96 14.45 1.87
C GLY A 157 -11.14 14.42 0.35
N LYS A 158 -11.18 15.57 -0.31
CA LYS A 158 -11.28 15.69 -1.78
C LYS A 158 -10.11 16.49 -2.33
N ALA A 159 -9.58 16.05 -3.46
CA ALA A 159 -8.54 16.79 -4.19
C ALA A 159 -9.01 18.21 -4.53
N THR A 160 -8.21 19.21 -4.19
CA THR A 160 -8.47 20.63 -4.55
C THR A 160 -8.25 20.90 -6.04
N GLY A 161 -7.47 20.03 -6.69
CA GLY A 161 -7.00 20.21 -8.07
C GLY A 161 -5.62 20.89 -8.16
N TRP A 162 -5.07 21.36 -7.04
CA TRP A 162 -3.70 21.81 -6.92
C TRP A 162 -2.76 20.60 -6.92
N LYS A 163 -1.71 20.66 -7.74
CA LYS A 163 -0.63 19.66 -7.80
C LYS A 163 0.69 20.36 -8.07
N ALA A 164 1.79 19.78 -7.63
CA ALA A 164 3.11 20.15 -8.12
C ALA A 164 3.94 18.92 -8.48
N PHE A 165 4.69 19.02 -9.58
CA PHE A 165 5.57 17.97 -10.09
C PHE A 165 7.01 18.46 -10.08
N TYR A 166 7.96 17.57 -9.81
CA TYR A 166 9.37 17.93 -9.84
C TYR A 166 9.97 17.66 -11.22
N ARG A 167 10.46 18.71 -11.88
CA ARG A 167 11.02 18.70 -13.24
C ARG A 167 12.28 19.55 -13.28
N ASN A 168 13.35 19.02 -13.87
CA ASN A 168 14.59 19.76 -14.12
C ASN A 168 15.13 20.53 -12.89
N GLY A 169 14.99 19.98 -11.69
CA GLY A 169 15.47 20.61 -10.45
C GLY A 169 14.49 21.60 -9.81
N ALA A 170 13.29 21.78 -10.36
CA ALA A 170 12.29 22.73 -9.86
C ALA A 170 10.91 22.09 -9.69
N TRP A 171 10.10 22.66 -8.81
CA TRP A 171 8.70 22.28 -8.62
C TRP A 171 7.80 23.10 -9.54
N GLU A 172 7.14 22.42 -10.49
CA GLU A 172 6.15 23.00 -11.38
C GLU A 172 4.74 22.80 -10.81
N ILE A 173 4.09 23.90 -10.45
CA ILE A 173 2.73 23.90 -9.91
C ILE A 173 1.73 23.89 -11.06
N THR A 174 0.70 23.06 -10.94
CA THR A 174 -0.46 23.03 -11.83
C THR A 174 -1.73 23.15 -11.01
N GLU A 175 -2.50 24.19 -11.28
CA GLU A 175 -3.81 24.39 -10.68
C GLU A 175 -4.88 24.14 -11.74
N LYS A 176 -5.64 23.05 -11.60
CA LYS A 176 -6.93 22.93 -12.27
C LYS A 176 -8.00 23.16 -11.24
N ALA A 177 -8.87 24.14 -11.47
CA ALA A 177 -10.06 24.34 -10.64
C ALA A 177 -10.80 23.01 -10.51
N ALA A 178 -11.08 22.59 -9.27
CA ALA A 178 -11.89 21.40 -9.01
C ALA A 178 -13.20 21.52 -9.81
N ALA A 179 -13.39 20.62 -10.79
CA ALA A 179 -14.61 20.60 -11.56
C ALA A 179 -15.80 20.43 -10.60
N ALA A 180 -16.65 21.46 -10.49
CA ALA A 180 -17.90 21.39 -9.75
C ALA A 180 -18.69 20.18 -10.27
N ARG A 181 -18.92 19.20 -9.40
CA ARG A 181 -19.58 17.96 -9.79
C ARG A 181 -21.04 18.29 -10.16
N LYS A 182 -21.39 18.22 -11.45
CA LYS A 182 -22.80 18.06 -11.85
C LYS A 182 -23.33 16.84 -11.11
N THR A 183 -24.30 17.04 -10.22
CA THR A 183 -24.99 15.98 -9.50
C THR A 183 -25.70 15.11 -10.52
N THR A 184 -25.13 13.95 -10.85
CA THR A 184 -25.89 12.89 -11.50
C THR A 184 -26.88 12.34 -10.48
N ARG A 185 -28.11 12.89 -10.51
CA ARG A 185 -29.27 12.39 -9.78
C ARG A 185 -29.41 10.91 -10.14
N LYS A 186 -29.10 10.01 -9.20
CA LYS A 186 -29.37 8.58 -9.34
C LYS A 186 -30.86 8.43 -9.63
N LYS A 187 -31.22 8.00 -10.86
CA LYS A 187 -32.56 7.49 -11.15
C LYS A 187 -32.79 6.30 -10.21
N ALA A 188 -33.76 6.44 -9.31
CA ALA A 188 -34.20 5.34 -8.45
C ALA A 188 -34.59 4.15 -9.33
N LYS A 189 -33.96 3.00 -9.08
CA LYS A 189 -34.36 1.73 -9.67
C LYS A 189 -35.69 1.35 -9.04
N ALA A 190 -36.76 1.32 -9.84
CA ALA A 190 -38.07 0.86 -9.41
C ALA A 190 -37.97 -0.60 -8.94
N THR A 191 -38.24 -0.82 -7.66
CA THR A 191 -38.32 -2.14 -7.04
C THR A 191 -39.55 -2.86 -7.60
N LYS A 192 -39.35 -3.94 -8.37
CA LYS A 192 -40.44 -4.83 -8.77
C LYS A 192 -40.92 -5.58 -7.52
N THR A 193 -42.13 -5.25 -7.07
CA THR A 193 -42.86 -5.96 -6.03
C THR A 193 -43.30 -7.33 -6.55
N VAL A 194 -42.80 -8.39 -5.90
CA VAL A 194 -43.24 -9.76 -6.12
C VAL A 194 -44.62 -9.93 -5.49
N LYS A 195 -45.63 -10.15 -6.33
CA LYS A 195 -47.02 -10.40 -5.96
C LYS A 195 -47.12 -11.78 -5.30
N LYS A 196 -47.34 -11.81 -3.98
CA LYS A 196 -47.63 -13.01 -3.20
C LYS A 196 -49.05 -13.47 -3.55
N LYS A 197 -49.18 -14.61 -4.24
CA LYS A 197 -50.46 -15.21 -4.63
C LYS A 197 -51.03 -15.96 -3.42
N SER A 198 -52.13 -15.46 -2.86
CA SER A 198 -52.88 -16.09 -1.78
C SER A 198 -53.68 -17.29 -2.31
N THR A 199 -53.45 -18.46 -1.76
CA THR A 199 -54.31 -19.65 -1.94
C THR A 199 -55.52 -19.53 -1.02
N ASP A 200 -56.69 -19.43 -1.66
CA ASP A 200 -58.00 -19.40 -1.02
C ASP A 200 -58.41 -20.83 -0.60
N LYS A 201 -59.00 -20.93 0.58
CA LYS A 201 -59.39 -22.15 1.28
C LYS A 201 -60.91 -22.26 1.16
N ARG A 202 -61.42 -23.18 0.33
CA ARG A 202 -62.85 -23.55 0.34
C ARG A 202 -63.04 -24.94 0.93
N LEU A 203 -63.83 -24.97 2.00
CA LEU A 203 -64.39 -26.15 2.67
C LEU A 203 -65.76 -26.49 2.06
N GLY A 204 -66.08 -27.79 2.04
CA GLY A 204 -67.42 -28.37 1.90
C GLY A 204 -67.68 -29.07 0.55
N THR A 205 -68.32 -30.23 0.44
CA THR A 205 -68.75 -31.30 1.37
C THR A 205 -69.10 -32.55 0.49
N PRO A 206 -69.58 -33.70 1.01
CA PRO A 206 -69.15 -35.04 0.62
C PRO A 206 -69.96 -35.69 -0.51
N SER A 207 -69.46 -36.79 -1.09
CA SER A 207 -70.22 -37.68 -1.96
C SER A 207 -70.12 -39.12 -1.48
N THR A 208 -71.24 -39.63 -1.00
CA THR A 208 -71.57 -41.05 -0.84
C THR A 208 -72.02 -41.60 -2.19
N THR A 209 -71.57 -42.79 -2.58
CA THR A 209 -72.41 -43.81 -3.25
C THR A 209 -71.66 -45.13 -3.38
N TYR A 210 -72.34 -46.17 -2.87
CA TYR A 210 -72.36 -47.61 -3.22
C TYR A 210 -71.05 -48.38 -3.42
#